data_AF-A0AAD1UC08-F1
#
_entry.id   AF-A0AAD1UC08-F1
#
_cell.length_a   1.000
_cell.length_b   1.000
_cell.length_c   1.000
_cell.angle_alpha   90.00
_cell.angle_beta   90.00
_cell.angle_gamma   90.00
#
_symmetry.space_group_name_H-M   'P 1'
#
loop_
_entity.id
_entity.type
_entity.pdbx_description
1 polymer ?
#
loop_
_entity_poly.entity_id
_entity_poly.type
_entity_poly.pdbx_seq_one_letter_code
_entity_poly.pdbx_strand_id
1 'polypeptide(L)'
;MEDTDSSEFKATNNIRDISSFKQLRRVNLDLESPRLEQACFKLGIKPEELLLKEKSEFENKKLQKDVIDLRYKHFMARLIDTINRVLKERREIILKERKKQKAGTSSHSGKYSPNYSPNLVHKRRSGSVEMSKPNEDLMMSTQPILNRFGLPELKVSQSIQRVREKKTKIFLMDDNKGKKRVEQYQKKWKDAQKQKNKILKSHVDKIQQKEKKRLESLQKYQQIEKAHQRRARQDHKKYIERCKLKEINRKEKEKERYLKLKRQEEEFKEKRDQIVTMKKEKEIEEIERSEKLLSEIVDKMNSSVQKEKSLLESTKKKAKKFNDIATDRFIHHKKKETLTNKQKKEKLLRQELKKLKKINNLHKSCTDLWDSIKKKHNEKFEHIKSNRAKVGKMKKKRINQLVRNKNKSQEVISEHMRKVQHDIMLKQELRKLREQDIQLTIERNKRLVDIKKEEIIEKNLKSSQVIQDVKNASQVIQKKIVENNVKELTRKRQTFMT
;
A
#
# COMPACT_ATOMS: atom_id res chain seq x y z
N MET A 1 -37.85 27.73 3.27
CA MET A 1 -38.87 26.69 2.99
C MET A 1 -38.12 25.56 2.30
N GLU A 2 -37.56 24.66 3.10
CA GLU A 2 -36.98 23.40 2.63
C GLU A 2 -37.89 22.31 3.20
N ASP A 3 -38.77 21.78 2.36
CA ASP A 3 -39.60 20.62 2.70
C ASP A 3 -38.69 19.39 2.79
N THR A 4 -38.21 19.10 4.00
CA THR A 4 -37.58 17.81 4.30
C THR A 4 -38.68 16.78 4.46
N ASP A 5 -39.03 16.13 3.34
CA ASP A 5 -39.73 14.85 3.32
C ASP A 5 -38.95 13.84 4.17
N SER A 6 -39.27 13.75 5.45
CA SER A 6 -38.74 12.78 6.40
C SER A 6 -39.42 11.43 6.20
N SER A 7 -39.37 10.89 4.99
CA SER A 7 -39.66 9.47 4.78
C SER A 7 -38.64 8.68 5.60
N GLU A 8 -39.10 7.92 6.59
CA GLU A 8 -38.26 7.03 7.42
C GLU A 8 -37.42 6.13 6.50
N PHE A 9 -36.18 6.54 6.25
CA PHE A 9 -35.25 5.78 5.43
C PHE A 9 -34.84 4.56 6.26
N LYS A 10 -35.56 3.44 6.10
CA LYS A 10 -35.22 2.18 6.75
C LYS A 10 -33.77 1.82 6.40
N ALA A 11 -32.90 1.86 7.41
CA ALA A 11 -31.50 1.52 7.25
C ALA A 11 -31.39 0.07 6.77
N THR A 12 -30.95 -0.12 5.53
CA THR A 12 -30.74 -1.45 4.96
C THR A 12 -29.26 -1.62 4.69
N ASN A 13 -28.60 -2.47 5.48
CA ASN A 13 -27.17 -2.78 5.32
C ASN A 13 -26.85 -3.59 4.05
N ASN A 14 -27.83 -3.83 3.16
CA ASN A 14 -27.69 -4.66 1.97
C ASN A 14 -27.38 -3.82 0.72
N ILE A 15 -26.39 -2.94 0.86
CA ILE A 15 -25.94 -2.03 -0.19
C ILE A 15 -24.80 -2.64 -1.01
N ARG A 16 -24.64 -2.13 -2.23
CA ARG A 16 -23.45 -2.39 -3.07
C ARG A 16 -22.24 -1.67 -2.48
N ASP A 17 -21.07 -2.01 -3.01
CA ASP A 17 -19.83 -1.36 -2.61
C ASP A 17 -19.88 0.14 -2.93
N ILE A 18 -19.42 0.93 -1.97
CA ILE A 18 -19.39 2.39 -2.05
C ILE A 18 -18.17 2.77 -2.88
N SER A 19 -18.38 3.50 -3.98
CA SER A 19 -17.30 3.92 -4.88
C SER A 19 -16.97 5.42 -4.77
N SER A 20 -17.81 6.22 -4.13
CA SER A 20 -17.64 7.67 -4.06
C SER A 20 -18.03 8.29 -2.72
N PHE A 21 -17.45 9.45 -2.41
CA PHE A 21 -17.79 10.22 -1.20
C PHE A 21 -19.25 10.67 -1.17
N LYS A 22 -19.86 10.94 -2.33
CA LYS A 22 -21.28 11.30 -2.42
C LYS A 22 -22.18 10.14 -2.00
N GLN A 23 -21.83 8.92 -2.39
CA GLN A 23 -22.55 7.71 -1.95
C GLN A 23 -22.38 7.48 -0.46
N LEU A 24 -21.15 7.61 0.07
CA LEU A 24 -20.89 7.42 1.50
C LEU A 24 -21.78 8.30 2.38
N ARG A 25 -21.99 9.57 2.01
CA ARG A 25 -22.86 10.50 2.77
C ARG A 25 -24.34 10.10 2.78
N ARG A 26 -24.79 9.31 1.82
CA ARG A 26 -26.18 8.82 1.73
C ARG A 26 -26.37 7.47 2.39
N VAL A 27 -25.27 6.80 2.77
CA VAL A 27 -25.32 5.48 3.37
C VAL A 27 -25.56 5.65 4.86
N ASN A 28 -26.71 5.16 5.33
CA ASN A 28 -27.00 5.01 6.74
C ASN A 28 -26.85 3.52 7.11
N LEU A 29 -25.78 3.19 7.83
CA LEU A 29 -25.50 1.82 8.27
C LEU A 29 -26.20 1.57 9.61
N ASP A 30 -26.96 0.49 9.68
CA ASP A 30 -27.50 -0.03 10.93
C ASP A 30 -26.37 -0.76 11.68
N LEU A 31 -25.75 -0.07 12.63
CA LEU A 31 -24.63 -0.60 13.42
C LEU A 31 -25.05 -1.68 14.41
N GLU A 32 -26.35 -1.76 14.75
CA GLU A 32 -26.91 -2.74 15.68
C GLU A 32 -27.24 -4.07 15.00
N SER A 33 -27.07 -4.16 13.68
CA SER A 33 -27.31 -5.38 12.92
C SER A 33 -26.39 -6.52 13.39
N PRO A 34 -26.91 -7.66 13.90
CA PRO A 34 -26.09 -8.75 14.45
C PRO A 34 -25.10 -9.32 13.42
N ARG A 35 -25.47 -9.32 12.15
CA ARG A 35 -24.62 -9.78 11.04
C ARG A 35 -23.50 -8.79 10.72
N LEU A 36 -23.75 -7.49 10.91
CA LEU A 36 -22.73 -6.46 10.73
C LEU A 36 -21.74 -6.51 11.89
N GLU A 37 -22.25 -6.60 13.12
CA GLU A 37 -21.44 -6.78 14.33
C GLU A 37 -20.53 -8.01 14.22
N GLN A 38 -21.08 -9.15 13.78
CA GLN A 38 -20.29 -10.37 13.56
C GLN A 38 -19.23 -10.19 12.46
N ALA A 39 -19.51 -9.42 11.39
CA ALA A 39 -18.54 -9.10 10.35
C ALA A 39 -17.42 -8.21 10.90
N CYS A 40 -17.77 -7.19 11.68
CA CYS A 40 -16.81 -6.32 12.38
C CYS A 40 -15.91 -7.11 13.33
N PHE A 41 -16.50 -7.99 14.15
CA PHE A 41 -15.78 -8.88 15.06
C PHE A 41 -14.76 -9.75 14.34
N LYS A 42 -15.17 -10.48 13.30
CA LYS A 42 -14.27 -11.34 12.50
C LYS A 42 -13.13 -10.56 11.84
N LEU A 43 -13.39 -9.31 11.49
CA LEU A 43 -12.39 -8.45 10.86
C LEU A 43 -11.51 -7.72 11.87
N GLY A 44 -11.83 -7.75 13.17
CA GLY A 44 -11.15 -6.98 14.21
C GLY A 44 -11.38 -5.47 14.10
N ILE A 45 -12.51 -5.05 13.51
CA ILE A 45 -12.90 -3.64 13.34
C ILE A 45 -13.95 -3.31 14.41
N LYS A 46 -13.83 -2.17 15.09
CA LYS A 46 -14.90 -1.69 16.00
C LYS A 46 -16.05 -1.07 15.21
N PRO A 47 -17.32 -1.25 15.60
CA PRO A 47 -18.46 -0.59 14.94
C PRO A 47 -18.33 0.94 14.87
N GLU A 48 -17.75 1.54 15.91
CA GLU A 48 -17.45 2.98 16.00
C GLU A 48 -16.54 3.47 14.87
N GLU A 49 -15.67 2.62 14.32
CA GLU A 49 -14.77 2.97 13.21
C GLU A 49 -15.53 3.15 11.88
N LEU A 50 -16.82 2.76 11.83
CA LEU A 50 -17.70 2.94 10.67
C LEU A 50 -18.50 4.24 10.72
N LEU A 51 -18.43 5.00 11.81
CA LEU A 51 -19.16 6.25 11.96
C LEU A 51 -18.56 7.34 11.06
N LEU A 52 -19.45 8.07 10.39
CA LEU A 52 -19.08 9.22 9.61
C LEU A 52 -18.74 10.38 10.55
N LYS A 53 -17.53 10.92 10.43
CA LYS A 53 -17.09 12.11 11.15
C LYS A 53 -17.32 13.37 10.34
N GLU A 54 -17.71 14.44 11.02
CA GLU A 54 -17.84 15.73 10.38
C GLU A 54 -16.48 16.35 10.05
N LYS A 55 -16.45 17.26 9.08
CA LYS A 55 -15.21 17.96 8.70
C LYS A 55 -14.69 18.85 9.85
N SER A 56 -15.61 19.40 10.64
CA SER A 56 -15.36 20.20 11.85
C SER A 56 -14.49 19.47 12.87
N GLU A 57 -14.60 18.14 12.99
CA GLU A 57 -13.78 17.33 13.89
C GLU A 57 -12.29 17.29 13.50
N PHE A 58 -11.94 17.69 12.27
CA PHE A 58 -10.56 17.75 11.78
C PHE A 58 -9.96 19.17 11.87
N GLU A 59 -10.77 20.16 12.25
CA GLU A 59 -10.36 21.55 12.40
C GLU A 59 -9.62 21.76 13.73
N ASN A 60 -8.29 21.69 13.71
CA ASN A 60 -7.49 22.17 14.84
C ASN A 60 -7.21 23.67 14.68
N LYS A 61 -7.29 24.45 15.78
CA LYS A 61 -7.16 25.93 15.85
C LYS A 61 -5.94 26.57 15.17
N LYS A 62 -4.98 25.78 14.66
CA LYS A 62 -3.75 26.27 14.01
C LYS A 62 -3.42 25.59 12.67
N LEU A 63 -4.30 24.73 12.16
CA LEU A 63 -4.05 24.04 10.89
C LEU A 63 -4.56 24.84 9.70
N GLN A 64 -3.79 24.81 8.61
CA GLN A 64 -4.20 25.40 7.35
C GLN A 64 -5.33 24.59 6.72
N LYS A 65 -6.23 25.26 6.00
CA LYS A 65 -7.42 24.66 5.37
C LYS A 65 -7.09 23.47 4.48
N ASP A 66 -5.99 23.54 3.74
CA ASP A 66 -5.56 22.47 2.83
C ASP A 66 -5.14 21.20 3.59
N VAL A 67 -4.55 21.36 4.79
CA VAL A 67 -4.19 20.24 5.67
C VAL A 67 -5.45 19.58 6.22
N ILE A 68 -6.45 20.38 6.61
CA ILE A 68 -7.75 19.89 7.08
C ILE A 68 -8.46 19.12 5.96
N ASP A 69 -8.49 19.68 4.74
CA ASP A 69 -9.06 19.03 3.56
C ASP A 69 -8.36 17.72 3.23
N LEU A 70 -7.03 17.69 3.33
CA LEU A 70 -6.23 16.50 3.12
C LEU A 70 -6.56 15.40 4.14
N ARG A 71 -6.62 15.75 5.43
CA ARG A 71 -7.00 14.82 6.52
C ARG A 71 -8.40 14.26 6.32
N TYR A 72 -9.37 15.12 6.02
CA TYR A 72 -10.75 14.73 5.80
C TYR A 72 -10.91 13.81 4.58
N LYS A 73 -10.26 14.15 3.44
CA LYS A 73 -10.26 13.31 2.23
C LYS A 73 -9.64 11.94 2.50
N HIS A 74 -8.53 11.91 3.24
CA HIS A 74 -7.87 10.67 3.61
C HIS A 74 -8.75 9.80 4.52
N PHE A 75 -9.36 10.40 5.55
CA PHE A 75 -10.32 9.73 6.41
C PHE A 75 -11.49 9.13 5.60
N MET A 76 -12.08 9.89 4.69
CA MET A 76 -13.19 9.43 3.85
C MET A 76 -12.81 8.25 2.96
N ALA A 77 -11.65 8.30 2.32
CA ALA A 77 -11.15 7.19 1.51
C ALA A 77 -10.97 5.92 2.34
N ARG A 78 -10.38 6.05 3.53
CA ARG A 78 -10.18 4.94 4.47
C ARG A 78 -11.51 4.37 4.99
N LEU A 79 -12.46 5.24 5.29
CA LEU A 79 -13.79 4.85 5.78
C LEU A 79 -14.54 4.04 4.71
N ILE A 80 -14.50 4.46 3.44
CA ILE A 80 -15.05 3.70 2.31
C ILE A 80 -14.44 2.30 2.24
N ASP A 81 -13.12 2.20 2.26
CA ASP A 81 -12.43 0.91 2.19
C ASP A 81 -12.81 0.00 3.36
N THR A 82 -12.96 0.57 4.55
CA THR A 82 -13.32 -0.15 5.77
C THR A 82 -14.75 -0.68 5.68
N ILE A 83 -15.70 0.19 5.32
CA ILE A 83 -17.11 -0.18 5.12
C ILE A 83 -17.23 -1.26 4.04
N ASN A 84 -16.57 -1.12 2.90
CA ASN A 84 -16.64 -2.11 1.82
C ASN A 84 -16.10 -3.48 2.25
N ARG A 85 -15.04 -3.53 3.06
CA ARG A 85 -14.54 -4.80 3.64
C ARG A 85 -15.57 -5.43 4.58
N VAL A 86 -16.19 -4.64 5.44
CA VAL A 86 -17.23 -5.11 6.37
C VAL A 86 -18.46 -5.61 5.60
N LEU A 87 -18.93 -4.86 4.61
CA LEU A 87 -20.07 -5.25 3.76
C LEU A 87 -19.79 -6.57 3.01
N LYS A 88 -18.56 -6.75 2.51
CA LYS A 88 -18.15 -8.00 1.87
C LYS A 88 -18.19 -9.18 2.85
N GLU A 89 -17.59 -9.06 4.03
CA GLU A 89 -17.62 -10.12 5.04
C GLU A 89 -19.05 -10.42 5.50
N ARG A 90 -19.89 -9.39 5.67
CA ARG A 90 -21.32 -9.55 5.97
C ARG A 90 -22.04 -10.36 4.90
N ARG A 91 -21.79 -10.08 3.61
CA ARG A 91 -22.37 -10.88 2.51
C ARG A 91 -21.89 -12.33 2.56
N GLU A 92 -20.63 -12.57 2.90
CA GLU A 92 -20.11 -13.94 3.10
C GLU A 92 -20.79 -14.67 4.27
N ILE A 93 -21.06 -13.98 5.37
CA ILE A 93 -21.82 -14.53 6.51
C ILE A 93 -23.23 -14.94 6.07
N ILE A 94 -23.95 -14.05 5.37
CA ILE A 94 -25.29 -14.33 4.85
C ILE A 94 -25.27 -15.57 3.92
N LEU A 95 -24.28 -15.66 3.03
CA LEU A 95 -24.13 -16.80 2.14
C LEU A 95 -23.85 -18.10 2.89
N LYS A 96 -23.00 -18.06 3.94
CA LYS A 96 -22.71 -19.22 4.80
C LYS A 96 -23.94 -19.68 5.58
N GLU A 97 -24.71 -18.74 6.15
CA GLU A 97 -25.97 -19.04 6.86
C GLU A 97 -27.01 -19.68 5.95
N ARG A 98 -27.21 -19.11 4.75
CA ARG A 98 -28.13 -19.67 3.75
C ARG A 98 -27.75 -21.09 3.34
N LYS A 99 -26.44 -21.37 3.17
CA LYS A 99 -25.95 -22.73 2.88
C LYS A 99 -26.22 -23.71 4.03
N LYS A 100 -26.04 -23.28 5.28
CA LYS A 100 -26.34 -24.10 6.47
C LYS A 100 -27.83 -24.41 6.59
N GLN A 101 -28.71 -23.43 6.36
CA GLN A 101 -30.16 -23.64 6.38
C GLN A 101 -30.62 -24.65 5.31
N LYS A 102 -30.05 -24.58 4.10
CA LYS A 102 -30.31 -25.57 3.04
C LYS A 102 -29.82 -26.97 3.40
N ALA A 103 -28.65 -27.09 4.04
CA ALA A 103 -28.13 -28.38 4.48
C ALA A 103 -28.96 -28.99 5.64
N GLY A 104 -29.41 -28.17 6.59
CA GLY A 104 -30.21 -28.64 7.73
C GLY A 104 -31.66 -29.02 7.38
N THR A 105 -32.22 -28.43 6.31
CA THR A 105 -33.56 -28.80 5.81
C THR A 105 -33.53 -30.05 4.92
N SER A 106 -32.39 -30.40 4.32
CA SER A 106 -32.23 -31.65 3.55
C SER A 106 -32.10 -32.93 4.38
N SER A 107 -31.90 -32.82 5.71
CA SER A 107 -31.74 -33.99 6.59
C SER A 107 -33.04 -34.47 7.25
N HIS A 108 -34.20 -33.86 6.99
CA HIS A 108 -35.48 -34.25 7.62
C HIS A 108 -36.58 -34.76 6.66
N SER A 109 -36.33 -34.85 5.35
CA SER A 109 -37.30 -35.44 4.39
C SER A 109 -36.77 -36.66 3.62
N GLY A 110 -35.71 -37.30 4.13
CA GLY A 110 -35.02 -38.42 3.48
C GLY A 110 -35.31 -39.79 4.09
N LYS A 111 -36.58 -40.13 4.33
CA LYS A 111 -37.03 -41.55 4.38
C LYS A 111 -37.38 -42.07 2.97
N TYR A 112 -36.74 -41.57 1.93
CA TYR A 112 -36.65 -42.27 0.64
C TYR A 112 -35.25 -42.02 0.11
N SER A 113 -34.44 -43.06 0.16
CA SER A 113 -33.17 -43.15 -0.54
C SER A 113 -33.46 -43.52 -2.00
N PRO A 114 -33.22 -42.65 -3.00
CA PRO A 114 -33.06 -43.10 -4.36
C PRO A 114 -31.58 -43.48 -4.51
N ASN A 115 -31.31 -44.78 -4.40
CA ASN A 115 -30.06 -45.36 -4.87
C ASN A 115 -29.93 -45.05 -6.38
N TYR A 116 -29.16 -44.02 -6.73
CA TYR A 116 -28.57 -43.87 -8.06
C TYR A 116 -27.05 -43.75 -7.93
N SER A 117 -26.42 -44.91 -8.10
CA SER A 117 -25.01 -45.06 -8.44
C SER A 117 -24.87 -44.86 -9.96
N PRO A 118 -23.94 -44.04 -10.46
CA PRO A 118 -23.73 -43.91 -11.89
C PRO A 118 -22.76 -44.98 -12.41
N ASN A 119 -23.22 -45.71 -13.43
CA ASN A 119 -22.47 -46.39 -14.48
C ASN A 119 -21.62 -47.62 -14.12
N LEU A 120 -22.15 -48.80 -14.45
CA LEU A 120 -21.42 -49.83 -15.18
C LEU A 120 -22.39 -50.57 -16.12
N VAL A 121 -22.26 -50.24 -17.40
CA VAL A 121 -22.32 -51.12 -18.59
C VAL A 121 -23.58 -52.00 -18.77
N HIS A 122 -24.30 -51.64 -19.83
CA HIS A 122 -25.27 -52.46 -20.54
C HIS A 122 -24.84 -53.92 -20.74
N LYS A 123 -25.68 -54.86 -20.33
CA LYS A 123 -26.09 -55.96 -21.23
C LYS A 123 -27.47 -56.48 -20.86
N ARG A 124 -28.42 -56.21 -21.75
CA ARG A 124 -29.77 -56.77 -21.76
C ARG A 124 -29.72 -58.28 -21.99
N ARG A 125 -30.47 -59.07 -21.21
CA ARG A 125 -31.33 -60.14 -21.74
C ARG A 125 -32.32 -60.62 -20.69
N SER A 126 -33.58 -60.30 -20.99
CA SER A 126 -34.85 -60.98 -20.69
C SER A 126 -34.83 -62.40 -20.09
N GLY A 127 -35.75 -62.62 -19.15
CA GLY A 127 -36.31 -63.91 -18.72
C GLY A 127 -36.70 -63.83 -17.24
N SER A 128 -37.95 -63.49 -16.88
CA SER A 128 -39.04 -64.44 -16.60
C SER A 128 -38.61 -65.48 -15.53
N VAL A 129 -39.15 -65.53 -14.32
CA VAL A 129 -40.48 -66.06 -13.97
C VAL A 129 -40.58 -66.11 -12.42
N GLU A 130 -41.81 -65.97 -11.91
CA GLU A 130 -42.36 -66.41 -10.61
C GLU A 130 -42.09 -65.65 -9.29
N MET A 131 -43.18 -65.00 -8.87
CA MET A 131 -43.56 -64.67 -7.50
C MET A 131 -44.36 -65.85 -6.90
N SER A 132 -44.11 -66.22 -5.65
CA SER A 132 -45.13 -66.85 -4.79
C SER A 132 -44.80 -66.77 -3.30
N LYS A 133 -45.54 -65.87 -2.63
CA LYS A 133 -46.20 -65.90 -1.29
C LYS A 133 -45.57 -66.65 -0.09
N PRO A 134 -45.67 -66.05 1.13
CA PRO A 134 -45.68 -66.79 2.39
C PRO A 134 -47.13 -67.23 2.73
N ASN A 135 -47.31 -68.38 3.38
CA ASN A 135 -48.60 -68.78 3.95
C ASN A 135 -48.45 -69.19 5.42
N GLU A 136 -49.30 -68.57 6.23
CA GLU A 136 -49.77 -68.96 7.57
C GLU A 136 -50.77 -70.13 7.47
N ASP A 137 -51.34 -70.49 8.64
CA ASP A 137 -52.43 -71.43 8.96
C ASP A 137 -51.98 -72.80 9.51
N LEU A 138 -52.19 -73.19 10.78
CA LEU A 138 -53.36 -73.17 11.70
C LEU A 138 -54.36 -74.32 11.42
N MET A 139 -54.91 -74.88 12.52
CA MET A 139 -55.97 -75.90 12.71
C MET A 139 -55.46 -77.33 13.02
N MET A 140 -55.60 -77.84 14.26
CA MET A 140 -56.80 -78.36 14.95
C MET A 140 -57.49 -79.52 14.21
N SER A 141 -57.46 -80.71 14.82
CA SER A 141 -58.49 -81.73 14.67
C SER A 141 -58.43 -82.72 15.84
N THR A 142 -59.61 -82.96 16.41
CA THR A 142 -59.93 -83.70 17.62
C THR A 142 -61.00 -84.76 17.28
N GLN A 143 -60.84 -85.97 17.85
CA GLN A 143 -61.91 -86.94 18.25
C GLN A 143 -62.50 -87.89 17.15
N PRO A 144 -63.30 -88.95 17.45
CA PRO A 144 -63.04 -90.10 18.35
C PRO A 144 -63.69 -91.48 17.91
N ILE A 145 -63.69 -92.49 18.82
CA ILE A 145 -64.74 -93.53 19.09
C ILE A 145 -64.65 -95.01 18.54
N LEU A 146 -64.73 -95.94 19.51
CA LEU A 146 -65.35 -97.29 19.66
C LEU A 146 -64.93 -98.62 18.96
N ASN A 147 -64.68 -99.61 19.85
CA ASN A 147 -65.21 -101.00 19.97
C ASN A 147 -65.40 -101.93 18.75
N ARG A 148 -64.78 -103.14 18.84
CA ARG A 148 -65.50 -104.44 18.82
C ARG A 148 -64.67 -105.61 19.36
N PHE A 149 -65.36 -106.49 20.09
CA PHE A 149 -64.95 -107.72 20.78
C PHE A 149 -64.54 -108.87 19.84
N GLY A 150 -63.77 -109.83 20.38
CA GLY A 150 -63.67 -111.20 19.86
C GLY A 150 -62.50 -112.03 20.40
N LEU A 151 -62.71 -112.71 21.53
CA LEU A 151 -61.93 -113.87 22.04
C LEU A 151 -62.15 -115.10 21.11
N PRO A 152 -61.21 -116.07 21.01
CA PRO A 152 -61.12 -117.13 22.02
C PRO A 152 -59.71 -117.63 22.38
N GLU A 153 -59.68 -118.29 23.54
CA GLU A 153 -58.57 -118.93 24.24
C GLU A 153 -57.82 -120.01 23.44
N LEU A 154 -56.50 -120.12 23.63
CA LEU A 154 -55.77 -121.31 24.12
C LEU A 154 -54.24 -121.18 23.84
N LYS A 155 -53.43 -121.68 24.79
CA LYS A 155 -51.96 -121.95 24.76
C LYS A 155 -51.04 -120.83 25.28
N VAL A 156 -50.93 -120.75 26.61
CA VAL A 156 -50.17 -119.76 27.39
C VAL A 156 -48.70 -120.16 27.72
N SER A 157 -48.16 -121.31 27.31
CA SER A 157 -46.78 -121.70 27.71
C SER A 157 -45.66 -121.46 26.68
N GLN A 158 -45.95 -121.11 25.41
CA GLN A 158 -44.92 -120.84 24.38
C GLN A 158 -44.73 -119.34 24.05
N SER A 159 -45.59 -118.46 24.55
CA SER A 159 -45.58 -117.01 24.26
C SER A 159 -44.57 -116.23 25.13
N ILE A 160 -44.27 -116.70 26.35
CA ILE A 160 -43.31 -116.04 27.25
C ILE A 160 -41.88 -116.10 26.71
N GLN A 161 -41.51 -117.17 26.00
CA GLN A 161 -40.19 -117.32 25.39
C GLN A 161 -40.04 -116.45 24.12
N ARG A 162 -41.09 -116.36 23.28
CA ARG A 162 -41.13 -115.45 22.12
C ARG A 162 -41.18 -113.97 22.50
N VAL A 163 -41.76 -113.62 23.65
CA VAL A 163 -41.75 -112.24 24.17
C VAL A 163 -40.35 -111.88 24.68
N ARG A 164 -39.63 -112.80 25.34
CA ARG A 164 -38.24 -112.55 25.76
C ARG A 164 -37.29 -112.39 24.57
N GLU A 165 -37.40 -113.22 23.53
CA GLU A 165 -36.62 -113.09 22.28
C GLU A 165 -36.98 -111.84 21.46
N LYS A 166 -38.27 -111.47 21.40
CA LYS A 166 -38.67 -110.20 20.79
C LYS A 166 -38.17 -109.01 21.59
N LYS A 167 -38.13 -109.07 22.93
CA LYS A 167 -37.64 -107.99 23.80
C LYS A 167 -36.12 -107.81 23.68
N THR A 168 -35.33 -108.89 23.60
CA THR A 168 -33.88 -108.80 23.32
C THR A 168 -33.59 -108.35 21.89
N LYS A 169 -34.39 -108.75 20.91
CA LYS A 169 -34.27 -108.29 19.52
C LYS A 169 -34.67 -106.81 19.36
N ILE A 170 -35.69 -106.34 20.09
CA ILE A 170 -36.07 -104.92 20.16
C ILE A 170 -34.97 -104.11 20.85
N PHE A 171 -34.41 -104.60 21.96
CA PHE A 171 -33.33 -103.94 22.68
C PHE A 171 -32.05 -103.82 21.82
N LEU A 172 -31.66 -104.88 21.10
CA LEU A 172 -30.52 -104.85 20.17
C LEU A 172 -30.78 -103.99 18.92
N MET A 173 -32.03 -103.89 18.46
CA MET A 173 -32.39 -102.95 17.37
C MET A 173 -32.42 -101.51 17.84
N ASP A 174 -32.82 -101.23 19.08
CA ASP A 174 -32.85 -99.87 19.64
C ASP A 174 -31.45 -99.38 20.05
N ASP A 175 -30.56 -100.25 20.53
CA ASP A 175 -29.13 -99.93 20.71
C ASP A 175 -28.42 -99.66 19.38
N ASN A 176 -28.73 -100.43 18.33
CA ASN A 176 -28.18 -100.17 17.00
C ASN A 176 -28.75 -98.91 16.34
N LYS A 177 -30.04 -98.59 16.57
CA LYS A 177 -30.62 -97.30 16.15
C LYS A 177 -30.04 -96.13 16.95
N GLY A 178 -29.77 -96.32 18.25
CA GLY A 178 -29.09 -95.38 19.12
C GLY A 178 -27.67 -95.07 18.63
N LYS A 179 -26.87 -96.11 18.35
CA LYS A 179 -25.52 -95.96 17.77
C LYS A 179 -25.54 -95.24 16.43
N LYS A 180 -26.45 -95.60 15.51
CA LYS A 180 -26.62 -94.90 14.22
C LYS A 180 -27.02 -93.43 14.40
N ARG A 181 -27.88 -93.10 15.37
CA ARG A 181 -28.24 -91.71 15.67
C ARG A 181 -27.05 -90.92 16.24
N VAL A 182 -26.31 -91.49 17.18
CA VAL A 182 -25.10 -90.87 17.75
C VAL A 182 -24.07 -90.62 16.65
N GLU A 183 -23.84 -91.58 15.75
CA GLU A 183 -22.93 -91.44 14.62
C GLU A 183 -23.40 -90.34 13.63
N GLN A 184 -24.71 -90.26 13.35
CA GLN A 184 -25.29 -89.18 12.57
C GLN A 184 -25.12 -87.80 13.23
N TYR A 185 -25.33 -87.69 14.55
CA TYR A 185 -25.12 -86.44 15.29
C TYR A 185 -23.64 -86.06 15.31
N GLN A 186 -22.74 -87.02 15.48
CA GLN A 186 -21.30 -86.78 15.46
C GLN A 186 -20.83 -86.33 14.07
N LYS A 187 -21.40 -86.89 12.99
CA LYS A 187 -21.16 -86.44 11.62
C LYS A 187 -21.69 -85.01 11.39
N LYS A 188 -22.94 -84.72 11.78
CA LYS A 188 -23.53 -83.37 11.72
C LYS A 188 -22.71 -82.35 12.52
N TRP A 189 -22.23 -82.72 13.70
CA TRP A 189 -21.37 -81.87 14.53
C TRP A 189 -20.03 -81.59 13.85
N LYS A 190 -19.36 -82.61 13.30
CA LYS A 190 -18.11 -82.43 12.53
C LYS A 190 -18.32 -81.55 11.30
N ASP A 191 -19.44 -81.69 10.59
CA ASP A 191 -19.76 -80.88 9.41
C ASP A 191 -20.09 -79.43 9.80
N ALA A 192 -20.83 -79.21 10.89
CA ALA A 192 -21.07 -77.88 11.46
C ALA A 192 -19.76 -77.22 11.92
N GLN A 193 -18.85 -77.97 12.55
CA GLN A 193 -17.52 -77.51 12.94
C GLN A 193 -16.70 -77.07 11.72
N LYS A 194 -16.72 -77.86 10.63
CA LYS A 194 -16.08 -77.53 9.36
C LYS A 194 -16.67 -76.27 8.74
N GLN A 195 -17.99 -76.11 8.73
CA GLN A 195 -18.65 -74.90 8.22
C GLN A 195 -18.30 -73.67 9.05
N LYS A 196 -18.32 -73.77 10.38
CA LYS A 196 -17.90 -72.70 11.30
C LYS A 196 -16.45 -72.28 11.01
N ASN A 197 -15.54 -73.24 10.84
CA ASN A 197 -14.14 -72.96 10.54
C ASN A 197 -13.95 -72.31 9.15
N LYS A 198 -14.74 -72.72 8.13
CA LYS A 198 -14.75 -72.06 6.82
C LYS A 198 -15.22 -70.60 6.90
N ILE A 199 -16.29 -70.34 7.65
CA ILE A 199 -16.81 -68.98 7.86
C ILE A 199 -15.77 -68.14 8.59
N LEU A 200 -15.20 -68.67 9.68
CA LEU A 200 -14.17 -67.97 10.47
C LEU A 200 -12.95 -67.63 9.60
N LYS A 201 -12.45 -68.58 8.80
CA LYS A 201 -11.33 -68.36 7.88
C LYS A 201 -11.65 -67.26 6.86
N SER A 202 -12.84 -67.30 6.24
CA SER A 202 -13.28 -66.26 5.31
C SER A 202 -13.39 -64.88 5.96
N HIS A 203 -13.75 -64.81 7.24
CA HIS A 203 -13.85 -63.56 7.99
C HIS A 203 -12.46 -63.01 8.34
N VAL A 204 -11.53 -63.88 8.74
CA VAL A 204 -10.12 -63.51 8.99
C VAL A 204 -9.47 -62.99 7.70
N ASP A 205 -9.65 -63.68 6.57
CA ASP A 205 -9.11 -63.24 5.28
C ASP A 205 -9.66 -61.86 4.87
N LYS A 206 -10.96 -61.62 5.10
CA LYS A 206 -11.58 -60.30 4.86
C LYS A 206 -11.01 -59.20 5.76
N ILE A 207 -10.73 -59.50 7.03
CA ILE A 207 -10.07 -58.54 7.95
C ILE A 207 -8.66 -58.23 7.44
N GLN A 208 -7.87 -59.25 7.14
CA GLN A 208 -6.50 -59.08 6.64
C GLN A 208 -6.45 -58.28 5.33
N GLN A 209 -7.39 -58.53 4.40
CA GLN A 209 -7.50 -57.75 3.17
C GLN A 209 -7.85 -56.27 3.44
N LYS A 210 -8.76 -55.99 4.39
CA LYS A 210 -9.08 -54.61 4.78
C LYS A 210 -7.87 -53.92 5.43
N GLU A 211 -7.14 -54.64 6.27
CA GLU A 211 -5.94 -54.12 6.93
C GLU A 211 -4.81 -53.82 5.93
N LYS A 212 -4.59 -54.72 4.96
CA LYS A 212 -3.66 -54.49 3.85
C LYS A 212 -4.02 -53.24 3.05
N LYS A 213 -5.29 -53.06 2.67
CA LYS A 213 -5.77 -51.85 1.98
C LYS A 213 -5.60 -50.57 2.81
N ARG A 214 -5.78 -50.66 4.14
CA ARG A 214 -5.56 -49.55 5.07
C ARG A 214 -4.09 -49.15 5.12
N LEU A 215 -3.18 -50.13 5.19
CA LEU A 215 -1.72 -49.90 5.17
C LEU A 215 -1.27 -49.28 3.83
N GLU A 216 -1.75 -49.81 2.70
CA GLU A 216 -1.46 -49.23 1.37
C GLU A 216 -1.97 -47.79 1.25
N SER A 217 -3.15 -47.50 1.79
CA SER A 217 -3.70 -46.14 1.81
C SER A 217 -2.85 -45.21 2.68
N LEU A 218 -2.42 -45.67 3.85
CA LEU A 218 -1.56 -44.90 4.75
C LEU A 218 -0.21 -44.57 4.10
N GLN A 219 0.39 -45.53 3.38
CA GLN A 219 1.61 -45.31 2.62
C GLN A 219 1.42 -44.28 1.50
N LYS A 220 0.30 -44.33 0.77
CA LYS A 220 -0.06 -43.32 -0.24
C LYS A 220 -0.19 -41.92 0.38
N TYR A 221 -0.85 -41.79 1.53
CA TYR A 221 -0.95 -40.51 2.24
C TYR A 221 0.43 -39.96 2.63
N GLN A 222 1.31 -40.81 3.18
CA GLN A 222 2.68 -40.39 3.51
C GLN A 222 3.48 -39.95 2.28
N GLN A 223 3.32 -40.61 1.14
CA GLN A 223 3.95 -40.20 -0.12
C GLN A 223 3.43 -38.85 -0.62
N ILE A 224 2.11 -38.64 -0.56
CA ILE A 224 1.47 -37.37 -0.93
C ILE A 224 1.96 -36.24 -0.02
N GLU A 225 2.03 -36.48 1.29
CA GLU A 225 2.54 -35.51 2.25
C GLU A 225 4.01 -35.14 1.98
N LYS A 226 4.88 -36.13 1.74
CA LYS A 226 6.27 -35.88 1.33
C LYS A 226 6.35 -35.08 0.03
N ALA A 227 5.48 -35.35 -0.94
CA ALA A 227 5.42 -34.58 -2.19
C ALA A 227 4.98 -33.13 -1.96
N HIS A 228 3.99 -32.89 -1.10
CA HIS A 228 3.57 -31.54 -0.69
C HIS A 228 4.70 -30.78 0.01
N GLN A 229 5.41 -31.42 0.93
CA GLN A 229 6.56 -30.81 1.61
C GLN A 229 7.68 -30.44 0.62
N ARG A 230 7.96 -31.30 -0.36
CA ARG A 230 8.94 -31.00 -1.43
C ARG A 230 8.52 -29.78 -2.27
N ARG A 231 7.25 -29.70 -2.67
CA ARG A 231 6.71 -28.54 -3.40
C ARG A 231 6.82 -27.26 -2.57
N ALA A 232 6.42 -27.30 -1.30
CA ALA A 232 6.51 -26.16 -0.39
C ALA A 232 7.97 -25.66 -0.25
N ARG A 233 8.95 -26.57 -0.13
CA ARG A 233 10.38 -26.21 -0.10
C ARG A 233 10.86 -25.59 -1.41
N GLN A 234 10.43 -26.11 -2.56
CA GLN A 234 10.76 -25.54 -3.86
C GLN A 234 10.16 -24.14 -4.06
N ASP A 235 8.90 -23.94 -3.67
CA ASP A 235 8.24 -22.64 -3.76
C ASP A 235 8.88 -21.63 -2.81
N HIS A 236 9.26 -22.05 -1.60
CA HIS A 236 10.02 -21.22 -0.68
C HIS A 236 11.40 -20.84 -1.22
N LYS A 237 12.11 -21.78 -1.87
CA LYS A 237 13.39 -21.49 -2.54
C LYS A 237 13.22 -20.45 -3.67
N LYS A 238 12.23 -20.64 -4.54
CA LYS A 238 11.89 -19.68 -5.60
C LYS A 238 11.51 -18.30 -5.04
N TYR A 239 10.82 -18.26 -3.91
CA TYR A 239 10.48 -17.02 -3.22
C TYR A 239 11.75 -16.28 -2.74
N ILE A 240 12.68 -16.99 -2.09
CA ILE A 240 13.97 -16.43 -1.66
C ILE A 240 14.75 -15.88 -2.86
N GLU A 241 14.83 -16.61 -3.96
CA GLU A 241 15.50 -16.18 -5.19
C GLU A 241 14.87 -14.90 -5.77
N ARG A 242 13.53 -14.81 -5.80
CA ARG A 242 12.82 -13.59 -6.21
C ARG A 242 13.11 -12.40 -5.29
N CYS A 243 13.20 -12.62 -3.99
CA CYS A 243 13.57 -11.57 -3.03
C CYS A 243 15.00 -11.06 -3.27
N LYS A 244 15.96 -11.97 -3.47
CA LYS A 244 17.35 -11.62 -3.80
C LYS A 244 17.45 -10.82 -5.10
N LEU A 245 16.74 -11.25 -6.15
CA LEU A 245 16.72 -10.53 -7.43
C LEU A 245 16.14 -9.11 -7.30
N LYS A 246 15.07 -8.94 -6.51
CA LYS A 246 14.52 -7.61 -6.21
C LYS A 246 15.52 -6.72 -5.47
N GLU A 247 16.30 -7.28 -4.56
CA GLU A 247 17.34 -6.53 -3.84
C GLU A 247 18.49 -6.10 -4.75
N ILE A 248 18.95 -6.99 -5.65
CA ILE A 248 19.96 -6.67 -6.67
C ILE A 248 19.46 -5.53 -7.58
N ASN A 249 18.25 -5.66 -8.13
CA ASN A 249 17.66 -4.63 -8.99
C ASN A 249 17.49 -3.28 -8.26
N ARG A 250 17.21 -3.30 -6.95
CA ARG A 250 17.15 -2.09 -6.14
C ARG A 250 18.52 -1.44 -6.01
N LYS A 251 19.57 -2.22 -5.71
CA LYS A 251 20.96 -1.74 -5.62
C LYS A 251 21.45 -1.17 -6.96
N GLU A 252 21.10 -1.79 -8.09
CA GLU A 252 21.43 -1.28 -9.42
C GLU A 252 20.75 0.06 -9.71
N LYS A 253 19.45 0.19 -9.42
CA LYS A 253 18.73 1.47 -9.55
C LYS A 253 19.31 2.57 -8.64
N GLU A 254 19.77 2.21 -7.44
CA GLU A 254 20.44 3.15 -6.54
C GLU A 254 21.81 3.60 -7.11
N LYS A 255 22.61 2.68 -7.68
CA LYS A 255 23.85 3.01 -8.39
C LYS A 255 23.62 3.91 -9.61
N GLU A 256 22.58 3.63 -10.39
CA GLU A 256 22.22 4.45 -11.56
C GLU A 256 21.82 5.87 -11.15
N ARG A 257 21.03 6.02 -10.08
CA ARG A 257 20.69 7.34 -9.51
C ARG A 257 21.93 8.09 -9.03
N TYR A 258 22.85 7.39 -8.36
CA TYR A 258 24.10 7.98 -7.90
C TYR A 258 24.97 8.47 -9.07
N LEU A 259 25.12 7.66 -10.12
CA LEU A 259 25.85 8.05 -11.33
C LEU A 259 25.20 9.25 -12.03
N LYS A 260 23.86 9.30 -12.07
CA LYS A 260 23.13 10.45 -12.64
C LYS A 260 23.35 11.73 -11.85
N LEU A 261 23.32 11.65 -10.52
CA LEU A 261 23.63 12.79 -9.64
C LEU A 261 25.07 13.27 -9.84
N LYS A 262 26.03 12.34 -9.91
CA LYS A 262 27.44 12.68 -10.14
C LYS A 262 27.65 13.39 -11.47
N ARG A 263 27.01 12.92 -12.55
CA ARG A 263 27.05 13.61 -13.86
C ARG A 263 26.46 15.02 -13.79
N GLN A 264 25.35 15.20 -13.08
CA GLN A 264 24.76 16.52 -12.89
C GLN A 264 25.70 17.45 -12.10
N GLU A 265 26.36 16.95 -11.05
CA GLU A 265 27.36 17.72 -10.31
C GLU A 265 28.56 18.12 -11.18
N GLU A 266 29.04 17.22 -12.04
CA GLU A 266 30.10 17.50 -13.01
C GLU A 266 29.65 18.56 -14.04
N GLU A 267 28.44 18.44 -14.60
CA GLU A 267 27.87 19.46 -15.51
C GLU A 267 27.71 20.83 -14.84
N PHE A 268 27.28 20.87 -13.57
CA PHE A 268 27.18 22.12 -12.82
C PHE A 268 28.56 22.72 -12.52
N LYS A 269 29.56 21.88 -12.26
CA LYS A 269 30.94 22.32 -12.06
C LYS A 269 31.51 22.90 -13.35
N GLU A 270 31.34 22.25 -14.49
CA GLU A 270 31.76 22.76 -15.79
C GLU A 270 31.08 24.09 -16.14
N LYS A 271 29.77 24.21 -15.93
CA LYS A 271 29.04 25.48 -16.13
C LYS A 271 29.55 26.59 -15.21
N ARG A 272 29.88 26.26 -13.96
CA ARG A 272 30.45 27.22 -13.01
C ARG A 272 31.83 27.68 -13.49
N ASP A 273 32.66 26.76 -13.96
CA ASP A 273 34.00 27.06 -14.46
C ASP A 273 33.92 27.93 -15.73
N GLN A 274 33.00 27.63 -16.65
CA GLN A 274 32.71 28.48 -17.83
C GLN A 274 32.25 29.90 -17.45
N ILE A 275 31.41 30.04 -16.42
CA ILE A 275 31.00 31.37 -15.95
C ILE A 275 32.20 32.14 -15.38
N VAL A 276 33.11 31.45 -14.68
CA VAL A 276 34.31 32.06 -14.13
C VAL A 276 35.27 32.48 -15.24
N THR A 277 35.47 31.66 -16.28
CA THR A 277 36.32 32.02 -17.43
C THR A 277 35.74 33.22 -18.19
N MET A 278 34.44 33.21 -18.50
CA MET A 278 33.79 34.36 -19.17
C MET A 278 33.87 35.65 -18.33
N LYS A 279 33.84 35.55 -16.99
CA LYS A 279 34.02 36.73 -16.12
C LYS A 279 35.44 37.27 -16.22
N LYS A 280 36.44 36.40 -16.17
CA LYS A 280 37.85 36.79 -16.33
C LYS A 280 38.11 37.41 -17.70
N GLU A 281 37.58 36.84 -18.77
CA GLU A 281 37.68 37.39 -20.12
C GLU A 281 37.06 38.79 -20.22
N LYS A 282 35.87 38.99 -19.64
CA LYS A 282 35.24 40.31 -19.58
C LYS A 282 36.03 41.33 -18.77
N GLU A 283 36.61 40.90 -17.65
CA GLU A 283 37.50 41.75 -16.85
C GLU A 283 38.74 42.16 -17.66
N ILE A 284 39.35 41.22 -18.40
CA ILE A 284 40.48 41.51 -19.29
C ILE A 284 40.06 42.49 -20.40
N GLU A 285 38.93 42.26 -21.06
CA GLU A 285 38.41 43.19 -22.08
C GLU A 285 38.16 44.60 -21.52
N GLU A 286 37.66 44.71 -20.29
CA GLU A 286 37.40 45.99 -19.64
C GLU A 286 38.71 46.71 -19.28
N ILE A 287 39.73 45.96 -18.84
CA ILE A 287 41.09 46.47 -18.63
C ILE A 287 41.67 46.97 -19.95
N GLU A 288 41.65 46.18 -21.02
CA GLU A 288 42.18 46.58 -22.34
C GLU A 288 41.46 47.82 -22.91
N ARG A 289 40.14 47.91 -22.75
CA ARG A 289 39.38 49.11 -23.14
C ARG A 289 39.81 50.34 -22.32
N SER A 290 40.04 50.16 -21.03
CA SER A 290 40.48 51.23 -20.13
C SER A 290 41.90 51.69 -20.48
N GLU A 291 42.80 50.75 -20.80
CA GLU A 291 44.17 51.04 -21.25
C GLU A 291 44.19 51.79 -22.58
N LYS A 292 43.39 51.37 -23.58
CA LYS A 292 43.23 52.10 -24.84
C LYS A 292 42.75 53.52 -24.61
N LEU A 293 41.76 53.71 -23.75
CA LEU A 293 41.20 55.01 -23.44
C LEU A 293 42.21 55.91 -22.70
N LEU A 294 43.00 55.34 -21.78
CA LEU A 294 44.11 56.04 -21.13
C LEU A 294 45.19 56.43 -22.13
N SER A 295 45.56 55.54 -23.06
CA SER A 295 46.51 55.82 -24.14
C SER A 295 46.05 57.01 -24.99
N GLU A 296 44.78 57.03 -25.41
CA GLU A 296 44.22 58.16 -26.16
C GLU A 296 44.25 59.48 -25.38
N ILE A 297 44.02 59.43 -24.06
CA ILE A 297 44.10 60.63 -23.20
C ILE A 297 45.55 61.12 -23.13
N VAL A 298 46.51 60.21 -22.96
CA VAL A 298 47.94 60.53 -22.92
C VAL A 298 48.38 61.15 -24.25
N ASP A 299 47.95 60.60 -25.40
CA ASP A 299 48.26 61.15 -26.72
C ASP A 299 47.68 62.55 -26.93
N LYS A 300 46.45 62.78 -26.47
CA LYS A 300 45.83 64.12 -26.49
C LYS A 300 46.56 65.10 -25.58
N MET A 301 46.98 64.67 -24.39
CA MET A 301 47.79 65.47 -23.48
C MET A 301 49.13 65.82 -24.11
N ASN A 302 49.85 64.85 -24.66
CA ASN A 302 51.14 65.05 -25.32
C ASN A 302 51.02 66.00 -26.51
N SER A 303 49.98 65.84 -27.33
CA SER A 303 49.66 66.76 -28.42
C SER A 303 49.37 68.18 -27.93
N SER A 304 48.66 68.32 -26.80
CA SER A 304 48.40 69.61 -26.17
C SER A 304 49.67 70.25 -25.64
N VAL A 305 50.52 69.48 -24.96
CA VAL A 305 51.82 69.93 -24.44
C VAL A 305 52.75 70.36 -25.58
N GLN A 306 52.78 69.63 -26.70
CA GLN A 306 53.53 70.05 -27.90
C GLN A 306 52.99 71.35 -28.52
N LYS A 307 51.66 71.50 -28.60
CA LYS A 307 51.04 72.75 -29.05
C LYS A 307 51.40 73.91 -28.12
N GLU A 308 51.37 73.69 -26.80
CA GLU A 308 51.76 74.71 -25.83
C GLU A 308 53.25 75.06 -25.92
N LYS A 309 54.12 74.05 -26.09
CA LYS A 309 55.57 74.25 -26.27
C LYS A 309 55.88 75.04 -27.54
N SER A 310 55.25 74.70 -28.67
CA SER A 310 55.39 75.44 -29.93
C SER A 310 54.82 76.86 -29.82
N LEU A 311 53.71 77.04 -29.10
CA LEU A 311 53.16 78.36 -28.81
C LEU A 311 54.15 79.19 -27.96
N LEU A 312 54.71 78.60 -26.90
CA LEU A 312 55.73 79.21 -26.04
C LEU A 312 57.00 79.54 -26.81
N GLU A 313 57.45 78.70 -27.75
CA GLU A 313 58.57 79.04 -28.63
C GLU A 313 58.21 80.16 -29.59
N SER A 314 57.00 80.19 -30.13
CA SER A 314 56.54 81.27 -30.99
C SER A 314 56.45 82.60 -30.23
N THR A 315 55.98 82.58 -28.98
CA THR A 315 55.91 83.76 -28.12
C THR A 315 57.30 84.17 -27.67
N LYS A 316 58.21 83.24 -27.34
CA LYS A 316 59.63 83.53 -27.08
C LYS A 316 60.32 84.14 -28.31
N LYS A 317 60.08 83.63 -29.53
CA LYS A 317 60.60 84.20 -30.78
C LYS A 317 60.02 85.59 -31.05
N LYS A 318 58.72 85.80 -30.81
CA LYS A 318 58.08 87.12 -30.91
C LYS A 318 58.65 88.09 -29.87
N ALA A 319 58.82 87.66 -28.63
CA ALA A 319 59.41 88.45 -27.56
C ALA A 319 60.88 88.76 -27.83
N LYS A 320 61.67 87.80 -28.37
CA LYS A 320 63.03 88.05 -28.86
C LYS A 320 63.03 89.09 -29.97
N LYS A 321 62.23 88.92 -31.03
CA LYS A 321 62.08 89.94 -32.08
C LYS A 321 61.66 91.29 -31.53
N PHE A 322 60.78 91.32 -30.53
CA PHE A 322 60.34 92.57 -29.91
C PHE A 322 61.46 93.21 -29.07
N ASN A 323 62.23 92.39 -28.34
CA ASN A 323 63.44 92.82 -27.64
C ASN A 323 64.52 93.27 -28.61
N ASP A 324 64.74 92.59 -29.72
CA ASP A 324 65.69 92.94 -30.78
C ASP A 324 65.28 94.26 -31.44
N ILE A 325 63.98 94.46 -31.71
CA ILE A 325 63.44 95.75 -32.16
C ILE A 325 63.58 96.82 -31.08
N ALA A 326 63.43 96.48 -29.81
CA ALA A 326 63.57 97.42 -28.70
C ALA A 326 65.03 97.78 -28.43
N THR A 327 65.97 96.83 -28.55
CA THR A 327 67.42 97.06 -28.47
C THR A 327 67.90 97.79 -29.71
N ASP A 328 67.41 97.48 -30.91
CA ASP A 328 67.68 98.27 -32.12
C ASP A 328 67.13 99.68 -31.98
N ARG A 329 65.90 99.85 -31.48
CA ARG A 329 65.36 101.19 -31.17
C ARG A 329 66.15 101.89 -30.07
N PHE A 330 66.66 101.18 -29.08
CA PHE A 330 67.51 101.73 -28.02
C PHE A 330 68.90 102.11 -28.56
N ILE A 331 69.50 101.32 -29.45
CA ILE A 331 70.75 101.62 -30.17
C ILE A 331 70.53 102.80 -31.12
N HIS A 332 69.36 102.88 -31.77
CA HIS A 332 68.99 103.94 -32.70
C HIS A 332 68.54 105.23 -31.97
N HIS A 333 68.01 105.12 -30.75
CA HIS A 333 67.73 106.22 -29.83
C HIS A 333 69.03 106.74 -29.25
N LYS A 334 69.93 105.85 -28.78
CA LYS A 334 71.28 106.21 -28.31
C LYS A 334 72.15 106.86 -29.40
N LYS A 335 71.87 106.60 -30.69
CA LYS A 335 72.43 107.33 -31.86
C LYS A 335 71.66 108.59 -32.27
N LYS A 336 70.41 108.78 -31.85
CA LYS A 336 69.57 109.98 -32.11
C LYS A 336 69.50 110.95 -30.93
N GLU A 337 70.00 110.56 -29.76
CA GLU A 337 69.99 111.33 -28.52
C GLU A 337 71.22 112.27 -28.38
N THR A 338 72.05 112.35 -29.43
CA THR A 338 73.13 113.37 -29.57
C THR A 338 72.81 114.46 -30.57
N LEU A 339 71.64 114.47 -31.22
CA LEU A 339 71.21 115.59 -32.06
C LEU A 339 69.69 115.71 -31.98
N THR A 340 69.19 116.85 -31.49
CA THR A 340 67.78 117.31 -31.54
C THR A 340 66.88 117.01 -30.34
N ASN A 341 67.36 117.34 -29.14
CA ASN A 341 66.52 117.76 -28.02
C ASN A 341 66.32 119.30 -28.05
N LYS A 342 65.38 119.78 -28.87
CA LYS A 342 64.65 121.06 -28.75
C LYS A 342 63.74 121.19 -29.98
N GLN A 343 62.43 121.40 -29.79
CA GLN A 343 61.38 121.76 -30.79
C GLN A 343 60.34 120.71 -31.27
N LYS A 344 60.06 119.59 -30.57
CA LYS A 344 58.93 118.70 -30.93
C LYS A 344 57.94 118.36 -29.79
N LYS A 345 57.72 119.29 -28.85
CA LYS A 345 56.77 119.06 -27.74
C LYS A 345 55.33 119.56 -27.98
N GLU A 346 55.04 120.32 -29.04
CA GLU A 346 53.67 120.88 -29.26
C GLU A 346 52.81 120.17 -30.33
N LYS A 347 53.39 119.40 -31.27
CA LYS A 347 52.59 118.61 -32.23
C LYS A 347 52.09 117.26 -31.65
N LEU A 348 52.62 116.83 -30.50
CA LEU A 348 52.31 115.53 -29.90
C LEU A 348 50.89 115.48 -29.30
N LEU A 349 50.44 116.57 -28.68
CA LEU A 349 49.17 116.66 -27.96
C LEU A 349 47.94 116.52 -28.89
N ARG A 350 48.01 117.01 -30.14
CA ARG A 350 46.90 116.91 -31.10
C ARG A 350 46.77 115.52 -31.75
N GLN A 351 47.84 114.72 -31.79
CA GLN A 351 47.80 113.34 -32.27
C GLN A 351 47.31 112.36 -31.19
N GLU A 352 47.56 112.65 -29.91
CA GLU A 352 47.11 111.84 -28.77
C GLU A 352 45.59 111.81 -28.63
N LEU A 353 44.89 112.93 -28.88
CA LEU A 353 43.43 113.00 -28.83
C LEU A 353 42.73 112.19 -29.95
N LYS A 354 43.31 112.11 -31.15
CA LYS A 354 42.80 111.25 -32.25
C LYS A 354 43.06 109.76 -31.98
N LYS A 355 44.16 109.42 -31.31
CA LYS A 355 44.47 108.05 -30.87
C LYS A 355 43.55 107.61 -29.73
N LEU A 356 43.24 108.49 -28.78
CA LEU A 356 42.29 108.24 -27.69
C LEU A 356 40.88 107.89 -28.20
N LYS A 357 40.36 108.57 -29.23
CA LYS A 357 39.06 108.20 -29.85
C LYS A 357 39.10 106.83 -30.54
N LYS A 358 40.18 106.48 -31.22
CA LYS A 358 40.36 105.13 -31.82
C LYS A 358 40.50 104.04 -30.75
N ILE A 359 41.22 104.32 -29.67
CA ILE A 359 41.37 103.41 -28.52
C ILE A 359 40.02 103.19 -27.84
N ASN A 360 39.21 104.24 -27.69
CA ASN A 360 37.89 104.11 -27.05
C ASN A 360 36.90 103.31 -27.91
N ASN A 361 36.96 103.45 -29.24
CA ASN A 361 36.16 102.62 -30.15
C ASN A 361 36.63 101.16 -30.20
N LEU A 362 37.95 100.91 -30.15
CA LEU A 362 38.51 99.57 -30.00
C LEU A 362 38.15 98.96 -28.65
N HIS A 363 38.16 99.76 -27.58
CA HIS A 363 37.75 99.32 -26.25
C HIS A 363 36.28 98.91 -26.23
N LYS A 364 35.39 99.71 -26.83
CA LYS A 364 33.96 99.35 -27.00
C LYS A 364 33.80 98.05 -27.79
N SER A 365 34.48 97.91 -28.92
CA SER A 365 34.43 96.69 -29.72
C SER A 365 34.98 95.47 -28.97
N CYS A 366 36.06 95.64 -28.20
CA CYS A 366 36.59 94.58 -27.33
C CYS A 366 35.62 94.21 -26.21
N THR A 367 34.96 95.17 -25.56
CA THR A 367 33.94 94.88 -24.53
C THR A 367 32.73 94.18 -25.12
N ASP A 368 32.22 94.61 -26.27
CA ASP A 368 31.08 93.95 -26.94
C ASP A 368 31.43 92.50 -27.34
N LEU A 369 32.66 92.29 -27.79
CA LEU A 369 33.16 90.96 -28.17
C LEU A 369 33.37 90.09 -26.93
N TRP A 370 33.84 90.66 -25.82
CA TRP A 370 34.00 89.97 -24.54
C TRP A 370 32.65 89.60 -23.91
N ASP A 371 31.66 90.50 -23.97
CA ASP A 371 30.30 90.23 -23.51
C ASP A 371 29.61 89.18 -24.39
N SER A 372 29.85 89.20 -25.70
CA SER A 372 29.39 88.16 -26.64
C SER A 372 30.02 86.79 -26.31
N ILE A 373 31.33 86.74 -26.01
CA ILE A 373 32.01 85.51 -25.56
C ILE A 373 31.43 85.03 -24.23
N LYS A 374 31.23 85.92 -23.26
CA LYS A 374 30.67 85.60 -21.95
C LYS A 374 29.25 85.06 -22.07
N LYS A 375 28.42 85.66 -22.94
CA LYS A 375 27.06 85.21 -23.23
C LYS A 375 27.06 83.82 -23.86
N LYS A 376 27.89 83.58 -24.88
CA LYS A 376 28.06 82.24 -25.49
C LYS A 376 28.59 81.20 -24.49
N HIS A 377 29.47 81.59 -23.58
CA HIS A 377 29.99 80.71 -22.53
C HIS A 377 28.89 80.33 -21.52
N ASN A 378 28.08 81.30 -21.11
CA ASN A 378 26.91 81.06 -20.24
C ASN A 378 25.86 80.17 -20.92
N GLU A 379 25.55 80.40 -22.19
CA GLU A 379 24.62 79.55 -22.96
C GLU A 379 25.13 78.10 -23.05
N LYS A 380 26.44 77.89 -23.32
CA LYS A 380 27.06 76.56 -23.28
C LYS A 380 26.97 75.94 -21.89
N PHE A 381 27.21 76.70 -20.84
CA PHE A 381 27.15 76.22 -19.46
C PHE A 381 25.73 75.78 -19.08
N GLU A 382 24.71 76.60 -19.37
CA GLU A 382 23.30 76.25 -19.13
C GLU A 382 22.85 75.05 -19.97
N HIS A 383 23.33 74.92 -21.22
CA HIS A 383 23.08 73.73 -22.04
C HIS A 383 23.71 72.46 -21.43
N ILE A 384 24.94 72.54 -20.92
CA ILE A 384 25.61 71.42 -20.23
C ILE A 384 24.86 71.06 -18.94
N LYS A 385 24.42 72.05 -18.17
CA LYS A 385 23.65 71.88 -16.94
C LYS A 385 22.29 71.22 -17.21
N SER A 386 21.58 71.67 -18.24
CA SER A 386 20.32 71.07 -18.71
C SER A 386 20.52 69.61 -19.17
N ASN A 387 21.57 69.32 -19.94
CA ASN A 387 21.90 67.96 -20.35
C ASN A 387 22.26 67.05 -19.16
N ARG A 388 23.06 67.55 -18.19
CA ARG A 388 23.36 66.82 -16.95
C ARG A 388 22.09 66.50 -16.16
N ALA A 389 21.15 67.44 -16.06
CA ALA A 389 19.87 67.22 -15.40
C ALA A 389 19.02 66.16 -16.12
N LYS A 390 18.97 66.17 -17.46
CA LYS A 390 18.28 65.14 -18.26
C LYS A 390 18.91 63.75 -18.07
N VAL A 391 20.24 63.65 -18.12
CA VAL A 391 20.98 62.40 -17.87
C VAL A 391 20.74 61.90 -16.43
N GLY A 392 20.74 62.80 -15.45
CA GLY A 392 20.42 62.48 -14.05
C GLY A 392 19.01 61.92 -13.89
N LYS A 393 18.00 62.54 -14.52
CA LYS A 393 16.61 62.03 -14.54
C LYS A 393 16.51 60.65 -15.21
N MET A 394 17.21 60.42 -16.32
CA MET A 394 17.27 59.12 -17.00
C MET A 394 17.91 58.05 -16.11
N LYS A 395 19.05 58.34 -15.48
CA LYS A 395 19.71 57.43 -14.53
C LYS A 395 18.79 57.08 -13.36
N LYS A 396 18.12 58.08 -12.76
CA LYS A 396 17.17 57.86 -11.65
C LYS A 396 16.00 56.97 -12.07
N LYS A 397 15.42 57.19 -13.27
CA LYS A 397 14.37 56.32 -13.83
C LYS A 397 14.86 54.88 -14.00
N ARG A 398 16.06 54.70 -14.55
CA ARG A 398 16.67 53.37 -14.74
C ARG A 398 16.92 52.66 -13.41
N ILE A 399 17.45 53.37 -12.41
CA ILE A 399 17.64 52.82 -11.05
C ILE A 399 16.30 52.41 -10.44
N ASN A 400 15.27 53.26 -10.49
CA ASN A 400 13.95 52.93 -9.97
C ASN A 400 13.33 51.71 -10.67
N GLN A 401 13.56 51.55 -11.97
CA GLN A 401 13.11 50.38 -12.73
C GLN A 401 13.84 49.11 -12.29
N LEU A 402 15.16 49.18 -12.07
CA LEU A 402 15.94 48.05 -11.55
C LEU A 402 15.48 47.65 -10.14
N VAL A 403 15.22 48.62 -9.25
CA VAL A 403 14.70 48.36 -7.91
C VAL A 403 13.31 47.70 -7.97
N ARG A 404 12.40 48.19 -8.82
CA ARG A 404 11.09 47.55 -9.03
C ARG A 404 11.22 46.12 -9.53
N ASN A 405 12.11 45.87 -10.48
CA ASN A 405 12.34 44.52 -11.01
C ASN A 405 12.93 43.58 -9.94
N LYS A 406 13.86 44.08 -9.11
CA LYS A 406 14.41 43.33 -7.97
C LYS A 406 13.33 43.00 -6.93
N ASN A 407 12.44 43.94 -6.61
CA ASN A 407 11.37 43.70 -5.65
C ASN A 407 10.37 42.67 -6.20
N LYS A 408 9.99 42.77 -7.48
CA LYS A 408 9.15 41.76 -8.14
C LYS A 408 9.79 40.39 -8.15
N SER A 409 11.10 40.29 -8.43
CA SER A 409 11.79 38.99 -8.40
C SER A 409 11.89 38.43 -6.98
N GLN A 410 12.13 39.26 -5.96
CA GLN A 410 12.07 38.85 -4.56
C GLN A 410 10.68 38.36 -4.14
N GLU A 411 9.63 39.04 -4.60
CA GLU A 411 8.24 38.66 -4.34
C GLU A 411 7.94 37.29 -4.94
N VAL A 412 8.31 37.06 -6.21
CA VAL A 412 8.17 35.75 -6.88
C VAL A 412 8.96 34.66 -6.15
N ILE A 413 10.19 34.93 -5.71
CA ILE A 413 10.99 33.98 -4.92
C ILE A 413 10.31 33.69 -3.59
N SER A 414 9.78 34.70 -2.91
CA SER A 414 9.10 34.54 -1.62
C SER A 414 7.81 33.74 -1.76
N GLU A 415 7.02 33.95 -2.82
CA GLU A 415 5.84 33.16 -3.14
C GLU A 415 6.22 31.70 -3.47
N HIS A 416 7.29 31.50 -4.25
CA HIS A 416 7.79 30.17 -4.54
C HIS A 416 8.23 29.44 -3.26
N MET A 417 8.96 30.11 -2.37
CA MET A 417 9.36 29.55 -1.08
C MET A 417 8.15 29.21 -0.20
N ARG A 418 7.12 30.07 -0.17
CA ARG A 418 5.84 29.78 0.54
C ARG A 418 5.15 28.54 -0.05
N LYS A 419 5.08 28.42 -1.37
CA LYS A 419 4.51 27.24 -2.06
C LYS A 419 5.30 25.96 -1.75
N VAL A 420 6.64 26.03 -1.78
CA VAL A 420 7.51 24.89 -1.44
C VAL A 420 7.34 24.48 0.03
N GLN A 421 7.30 25.44 0.96
CA GLN A 421 7.04 25.17 2.37
C GLN A 421 5.67 24.54 2.60
N HIS A 422 4.64 25.04 1.90
CA HIS A 422 3.29 24.48 1.91
C HIS A 422 3.29 23.03 1.42
N ASP A 423 3.94 22.73 0.30
CA ASP A 423 4.05 21.37 -0.24
C ASP A 423 4.80 20.42 0.70
N ILE A 424 5.87 20.90 1.35
CA ILE A 424 6.60 20.14 2.37
C ILE A 424 5.68 19.80 3.54
N MET A 425 4.91 20.78 4.03
CA MET A 425 3.95 20.58 5.11
C MET A 425 2.88 19.54 4.72
N LEU A 426 2.29 19.63 3.51
CA LEU A 426 1.34 18.63 3.02
C LEU A 426 1.96 17.23 2.91
N LYS A 427 3.21 17.13 2.45
CA LYS A 427 3.94 15.85 2.37
C LYS A 427 4.23 15.26 3.75
N GLN A 428 4.60 16.08 4.72
CA GLN A 428 4.80 15.64 6.11
C GLN A 428 3.49 15.14 6.70
N GLU A 429 2.38 15.84 6.45
CA GLU A 429 1.07 15.40 6.93
C GLU A 429 0.65 14.05 6.30
N LEU A 430 0.86 13.87 4.99
CA LEU A 430 0.64 12.59 4.33
C LEU A 430 1.44 11.45 4.95
N ARG A 431 2.68 11.71 5.42
CA ARG A 431 3.48 10.69 6.12
C ARG A 431 2.87 10.33 7.46
N LYS A 432 2.47 11.32 8.26
CA LYS A 432 1.80 11.09 9.55
C LYS A 432 0.52 10.27 9.39
N LEU A 433 -0.29 10.59 8.39
CA LEU A 433 -1.51 9.85 8.09
C LEU A 433 -1.22 8.38 7.74
N ARG A 434 -0.20 8.12 6.91
CA ARG A 434 0.24 6.74 6.60
C ARG A 434 0.75 6.00 7.83
N GLU A 435 1.49 6.67 8.70
CA GLU A 435 1.98 6.08 9.96
C GLU A 435 0.81 5.70 10.88
N GLN A 436 -0.22 6.55 10.98
CA GLN A 436 -1.45 6.26 11.72
C GLN A 436 -2.19 5.04 11.12
N ASP A 437 -2.29 4.93 9.80
CA ASP A 437 -2.90 3.76 9.15
C ASP A 437 -2.13 2.45 9.44
N ILE A 438 -0.80 2.53 9.46
CA ILE A 438 0.06 1.41 9.83
C ILE A 438 -0.20 1.01 11.29
N GLN A 439 -0.28 1.98 12.21
CA GLN A 439 -0.57 1.73 13.62
C GLN A 439 -1.94 1.07 13.80
N LEU A 440 -2.99 1.59 13.17
CA LEU A 440 -4.33 1.00 13.21
C LEU A 440 -4.35 -0.43 12.64
N THR A 441 -3.57 -0.68 11.58
CA THR A 441 -3.43 -2.02 11.01
C THR A 441 -2.73 -2.97 11.98
N ILE A 442 -1.69 -2.52 12.69
CA ILE A 442 -1.00 -3.29 13.71
C ILE A 442 -1.96 -3.61 14.86
N GLU A 443 -2.70 -2.62 15.37
CA GLU A 443 -3.69 -2.81 16.44
C GLU A 443 -4.80 -3.77 16.03
N ARG A 444 -5.31 -3.64 14.80
CA ARG A 444 -6.28 -4.58 14.24
C ARG A 444 -5.72 -6.00 14.18
N ASN A 445 -4.48 -6.18 13.75
CA ASN A 445 -3.84 -7.50 13.72
C ASN A 445 -3.65 -8.07 15.13
N LYS A 446 -3.32 -7.23 16.12
CA LYS A 446 -3.28 -7.65 17.54
C LYS A 446 -4.65 -8.14 17.99
N ARG A 447 -5.72 -7.37 17.75
CA ARG A 447 -7.10 -7.77 18.04
C ARG A 447 -7.46 -9.12 17.39
N LEU A 448 -7.12 -9.31 16.12
CA LEU A 448 -7.35 -10.58 15.42
C LEU A 448 -6.58 -11.76 16.02
N VAL A 449 -5.35 -11.53 16.49
CA VAL A 449 -4.58 -12.56 17.18
C VAL A 449 -5.23 -12.92 18.51
N ASP A 450 -5.70 -11.93 19.26
CA ASP A 450 -6.34 -12.17 20.56
C ASP A 450 -7.69 -12.87 20.40
N ILE A 451 -8.52 -12.48 19.43
CA ILE A 451 -9.74 -13.21 19.05
C ILE A 451 -9.43 -14.67 18.71
N LYS A 452 -8.36 -14.94 17.94
CA LYS A 452 -7.96 -16.33 17.63
C LYS A 452 -7.51 -17.10 18.87
N LYS A 453 -6.82 -16.46 19.82
CA LYS A 453 -6.44 -17.09 21.08
C LYS A 453 -7.68 -17.44 21.90
N GLU A 454 -8.64 -16.52 22.00
CA GLU A 454 -9.92 -16.75 22.67
C GLU A 454 -10.69 -17.91 22.04
N GLU A 455 -10.79 -17.95 20.70
CA GLU A 455 -11.42 -19.08 20.00
C GLU A 455 -10.73 -20.42 20.29
N ILE A 456 -9.39 -20.43 20.42
CA ILE A 456 -8.63 -21.63 20.78
C ILE A 456 -8.93 -22.04 22.22
N ILE A 457 -8.96 -21.08 23.15
CA ILE A 457 -9.31 -21.33 24.56
C ILE A 457 -10.73 -21.88 24.67
N GLU A 458 -11.70 -21.30 23.96
CA GLU A 458 -13.09 -21.76 23.96
C GLU A 458 -13.22 -23.19 23.39
N LYS A 459 -12.52 -23.50 22.30
CA LYS A 459 -12.46 -24.86 21.73
C LYS A 459 -11.81 -25.85 22.70
N ASN A 460 -10.77 -25.43 23.41
CA ASN A 460 -10.12 -26.25 24.42
C ASN A 460 -11.03 -26.49 25.62
N LEU A 461 -11.77 -25.48 26.08
CA LEU A 461 -12.78 -25.62 27.14
C LEU A 461 -13.90 -26.57 26.72
N LYS A 462 -14.46 -26.42 25.51
CA LYS A 462 -15.46 -27.34 24.96
C LYS A 462 -14.93 -28.77 24.86
N SER A 463 -13.70 -28.94 24.40
CA SER A 463 -13.05 -30.27 24.31
C SER A 463 -12.81 -30.87 25.70
N SER A 464 -12.39 -30.04 26.67
CA SER A 464 -12.21 -30.44 28.07
C SER A 464 -13.54 -30.89 28.69
N GLN A 465 -14.63 -30.16 28.43
CA GLN A 465 -15.97 -30.54 28.87
C GLN A 465 -16.38 -31.89 28.28
N VAL A 466 -16.20 -32.09 26.98
CA VAL A 466 -16.49 -33.38 26.32
C VAL A 466 -15.65 -34.51 26.94
N ILE A 467 -14.36 -34.27 27.21
CA ILE A 467 -13.50 -35.26 27.89
C ILE A 467 -14.02 -35.56 29.29
N GLN A 468 -14.48 -34.55 30.03
CA GLN A 468 -15.04 -34.71 31.37
C GLN A 468 -16.35 -35.50 31.33
N ASP A 469 -17.23 -35.19 30.38
CA ASP A 469 -18.49 -35.92 30.18
C ASP A 469 -18.23 -37.40 29.83
N VAL A 470 -17.23 -37.67 28.99
CA VAL A 470 -16.78 -39.04 28.67
C VAL A 470 -16.19 -39.75 29.89
N LYS A 471 -15.39 -39.07 30.71
CA LYS A 471 -14.86 -39.62 31.97
C LYS A 471 -15.98 -39.96 32.95
N ASN A 472 -16.93 -39.04 33.14
CA ASN A 472 -18.10 -39.25 33.99
C ASN A 472 -18.94 -40.45 33.50
N ALA A 473 -19.19 -40.53 32.19
CA ALA A 473 -19.89 -41.67 31.59
C ALA A 473 -19.13 -43.00 31.79
N SER A 474 -17.81 -43.00 31.64
CA SER A 474 -16.96 -44.17 31.90
C SER A 474 -17.02 -44.62 33.37
N GLN A 475 -16.99 -43.70 34.33
CA GLN A 475 -17.15 -44.01 35.76
C GLN A 475 -18.52 -44.61 36.06
N VAL A 476 -19.59 -44.10 35.46
CA VAL A 476 -20.95 -44.68 35.59
C VAL A 476 -20.99 -46.10 35.03
N ILE A 477 -20.36 -46.35 33.89
CA ILE A 477 -20.26 -47.70 33.31
C ILE A 477 -19.46 -48.64 34.24
N GLN A 478 -18.33 -48.20 34.78
CA GLN A 478 -17.53 -49.00 35.73
C GLN A 478 -18.31 -49.35 37.00
N LYS A 479 -19.02 -48.38 37.60
CA LYS A 479 -19.89 -48.63 38.76
C LYS A 479 -20.95 -49.69 38.45
N LYS A 480 -21.62 -49.59 37.28
CA LYS A 480 -22.60 -50.59 36.83
C LYS A 480 -21.97 -51.98 36.62
N ILE A 481 -20.75 -52.05 36.10
CA ILE A 481 -20.03 -53.34 35.95
C ILE A 481 -19.78 -53.96 37.32
N VAL A 482 -19.27 -53.18 38.28
CA VAL A 482 -19.02 -53.66 39.66
C VAL A 482 -20.32 -54.09 40.33
N GLU A 483 -21.39 -53.28 40.24
CA GLU A 483 -22.71 -53.63 40.78
C GLU A 483 -23.26 -54.92 40.16
N ASN A 484 -23.12 -55.10 38.85
CA ASN A 484 -23.56 -56.32 38.16
C ASN A 484 -22.75 -57.54 38.61
N ASN A 485 -21.43 -57.41 38.76
CA ASN A 485 -20.56 -58.47 39.26
C ASN A 485 -20.93 -58.85 40.70
N VAL A 486 -21.19 -57.86 41.57
CA VAL A 486 -21.64 -58.09 42.95
C VAL A 486 -22.98 -58.82 42.94
N LYS A 487 -23.97 -58.37 42.15
CA LYS A 487 -25.27 -59.05 42.00
C LYS A 487 -25.12 -60.49 41.52
N GLU A 488 -24.23 -60.75 40.56
CA GLU A 488 -23.98 -62.09 40.05
C GLU A 488 -23.34 -62.99 41.13
N LEU A 489 -22.38 -62.47 41.90
CA LEU A 489 -21.79 -63.18 43.05
C LEU A 489 -22.82 -63.47 44.13
N THR A 490 -23.71 -62.52 44.45
CA THR A 490 -24.80 -62.72 45.41
C THR A 490 -25.77 -63.81 44.92
N ARG A 491 -26.13 -63.81 43.63
CA ARG A 491 -26.97 -64.86 43.02
C ARG A 491 -26.29 -66.23 43.11
N LYS A 492 -25.01 -66.32 42.75
CA LYS A 492 -24.22 -67.57 42.86
C LYS A 492 -24.16 -68.09 44.30
N ARG A 493 -24.00 -67.19 45.28
CA ARG A 493 -24.02 -67.55 46.71
C ARG A 493 -25.39 -68.06 47.15
N GLN A 494 -26.48 -67.42 46.71
CA GLN A 494 -27.84 -67.87 47.02
C GLN A 494 -28.12 -69.26 46.44
N THR A 495 -27.76 -69.51 45.17
CA THR A 495 -27.91 -70.83 44.54
C THR A 495 -27.06 -71.93 45.16
N PHE A 496 -26.01 -71.59 45.92
CA PHE A 496 -25.18 -72.57 46.63
C PHE A 496 -25.76 -72.92 48.01
N MET A 497 -26.61 -72.06 48.57
CA MET A 497 -27.23 -72.26 49.89
C MET A 497 -28.60 -72.96 49.82
N THR A 498 -29.22 -73.00 48.64
CA THR A 498 -30.41 -73.80 48.30
C THR A 498 -30.00 -75.12 47.68
#